data_AF-A0A2G6LM27-F1
#
_entry.id   AF-A0A2G6LM27-F1
#
_cell.length_a   1.000
_cell.length_b   1.000
_cell.length_c   1.000
_cell.angle_alpha   90.00
_cell.angle_beta   90.00
_cell.angle_gamma   90.00
#
_symmetry.space_group_name_H-M   'P 1'
#
loop_
_entity.id
_entity.type
_entity.pdbx_description
1 polymer ?
#
loop_
_entity_poly.entity_id
_entity_poly.type
_entity_poly.pdbx_seq_one_letter_code
_entity_poly.pdbx_strand_id
1 'polypeptide(L)'
;MKKIIGLILILLTTFILSAQVEKYDEIKMKVILNKQPLPGTSTIIENSENQDSFNTDFEGETKIKIPKDKDLVRLSFLGPIVRVKILRPVDSIIVNLDTKKAHYYFQGKRMKKRKIKFSGY
;
A
#
# COMPACT_ATOMS: atom_id res chain seq x y z
N MET A 1 -23.95 1.97 47.20
CA MET A 1 -22.59 2.33 46.69
C MET A 1 -21.90 1.18 45.96
N LYS A 2 -21.84 -0.04 46.51
CA LYS A 2 -21.20 -1.21 45.85
C LYS A 2 -21.73 -1.55 44.44
N LYS A 3 -23.04 -1.37 44.19
CA LYS A 3 -23.67 -1.63 42.87
C LYS A 3 -23.25 -0.63 41.77
N ILE A 4 -22.93 0.62 42.15
CA ILE A 4 -22.54 1.68 41.21
C ILE A 4 -21.09 1.47 40.75
N ILE A 5 -20.21 1.02 41.66
CA ILE A 5 -18.81 0.69 41.37
C ILE A 5 -18.72 -0.49 40.39
N GLY A 6 -19.55 -1.52 40.57
CA GLY A 6 -19.62 -2.65 39.63
C GLY A 6 -20.08 -2.25 38.23
N LEU A 7 -21.04 -1.32 38.13
CA LEU A 7 -21.54 -0.83 36.84
C LEU A 7 -20.48 -0.02 36.07
N ILE A 8 -19.71 0.81 36.78
CA ILE A 8 -18.60 1.59 36.19
C ILE A 8 -17.47 0.67 35.72
N LEU A 9 -17.19 -0.41 36.45
CA LEU A 9 -16.17 -1.39 36.07
C LEU A 9 -16.55 -2.15 34.80
N ILE A 10 -17.82 -2.53 34.66
CA ILE A 10 -18.35 -3.18 33.44
C ILE A 10 -18.31 -2.21 32.24
N LEU A 11 -18.66 -0.94 32.46
CA LEU A 11 -18.64 0.09 31.40
C LEU A 11 -17.21 0.40 30.91
N LEU A 12 -16.20 0.32 31.77
CA LEU A 12 -14.80 0.49 31.38
C LEU A 12 -14.26 -0.70 30.56
N THR A 13 -14.76 -1.92 30.80
CA THR A 13 -14.32 -3.10 30.03
C THR A 13 -14.84 -3.13 28.59
N THR A 14 -15.99 -2.54 28.30
CA THR A 14 -16.54 -2.49 26.93
C THR A 14 -15.81 -1.50 26.03
N PHE A 15 -15.16 -0.47 26.59
CA PHE A 15 -14.40 0.51 25.80
C PHE A 15 -13.03 0.00 25.32
N ILE A 16 -12.44 -0.99 26.00
CA ILE A 16 -11.10 -1.48 25.68
C ILE A 16 -11.12 -2.43 24.46
N LEU A 17 -12.28 -3.00 24.11
CA LEU A 17 -12.38 -4.06 23.09
C LEU A 17 -12.41 -3.56 21.64
N SER A 18 -12.51 -2.25 21.39
CA SER A 18 -12.79 -1.72 20.04
C SER A 18 -11.61 -1.06 19.34
N ALA A 19 -10.41 -1.04 19.93
CA ALA A 19 -9.21 -0.46 19.31
C ALA A 19 -8.26 -1.53 18.78
N GLN A 20 -8.73 -2.43 17.92
CA GLN A 20 -7.80 -3.17 17.06
C GLN A 20 -7.24 -2.18 16.03
N VAL A 21 -6.04 -1.65 16.30
CA VAL A 21 -5.31 -0.83 15.35
C VAL A 21 -5.12 -1.65 14.07
N GLU A 22 -5.70 -1.19 12.95
CA GLU A 22 -5.51 -1.83 11.65
C GLU A 22 -4.00 -1.98 11.38
N LYS A 23 -3.54 -3.22 11.20
CA LYS A 23 -2.12 -3.54 11.01
C LYS A 23 -1.62 -3.24 9.59
N TYR A 24 -2.53 -3.03 8.66
CA TYR A 24 -2.26 -2.91 7.23
C TYR A 24 -2.92 -1.66 6.67
N ASP A 25 -2.32 -1.08 5.64
CA ASP A 25 -2.95 -0.11 4.76
C ASP A 25 -3.37 -0.83 3.46
N GLU A 26 -4.52 -0.47 2.91
CA GLU A 26 -4.92 -0.87 1.56
C GLU A 26 -4.60 0.26 0.58
N ILE A 27 -3.73 -0.01 -0.40
CA ILE A 27 -3.29 0.98 -1.39
C ILE A 27 -3.63 0.47 -2.78
N LYS A 28 -4.31 1.29 -3.58
CA LYS A 28 -4.54 1.03 -4.99
C LYS A 28 -3.33 1.45 -5.81
N MET A 29 -2.68 0.51 -6.48
CA MET A 29 -1.55 0.80 -7.36
C MET A 29 -1.90 0.55 -8.82
N LYS A 30 -1.55 1.50 -9.70
CA LYS A 30 -1.64 1.38 -11.15
C LYS A 30 -0.24 1.43 -11.77
N VAL A 31 0.04 0.53 -12.70
CA VAL A 31 1.31 0.50 -13.45
C VAL A 31 1.05 0.80 -14.92
N ILE A 32 1.84 1.71 -15.49
CA ILE A 32 1.70 2.19 -16.87
C ILE A 32 3.05 2.06 -17.57
N LEU A 33 3.04 1.47 -18.77
CA LEU A 33 4.19 1.35 -19.68
C LEU A 33 3.72 1.59 -21.12
N ASN A 34 4.52 2.28 -21.93
CA ASN A 34 4.18 2.69 -23.28
C ASN A 34 2.84 3.44 -23.35
N LYS A 35 2.56 4.29 -22.35
CA LYS A 35 1.28 5.02 -22.18
C LYS A 35 0.04 4.13 -22.05
N GLN A 36 0.20 2.83 -21.83
CA GLN A 36 -0.87 1.87 -21.64
C GLN A 36 -0.79 1.22 -20.25
N PRO A 37 -1.91 0.74 -19.69
CA PRO A 37 -1.86 -0.07 -18.49
C PRO A 37 -1.00 -1.32 -18.68
N LEU A 38 -0.23 -1.69 -17.66
CA LEU A 38 0.64 -2.87 -17.70
C LEU A 38 0.05 -4.01 -16.85
N PRO A 39 -0.67 -4.97 -17.45
CA PRO A 39 -1.20 -6.13 -16.76
C PRO A 39 -0.10 -7.12 -16.36
N GLY A 40 -0.39 -7.97 -15.37
CA GLY A 40 0.52 -9.04 -14.94
C GLY A 40 1.80 -8.57 -14.24
N THR A 41 1.89 -7.29 -13.87
CA THR A 41 3.00 -6.80 -13.04
C THR A 41 2.82 -7.27 -11.61
N SER A 42 3.78 -8.04 -11.10
CA SER A 42 3.79 -8.46 -9.70
C SER A 42 4.34 -7.35 -8.81
N THR A 43 3.57 -6.96 -7.82
CA THR A 43 3.99 -6.09 -6.73
C THR A 43 4.32 -6.92 -5.52
N ILE A 44 5.58 -6.90 -5.11
CA ILE A 44 6.10 -7.69 -3.99
C ILE A 44 6.50 -6.73 -2.88
N ILE A 45 6.07 -7.00 -1.65
CA ILE A 45 6.47 -6.20 -0.48
C ILE A 45 7.91 -6.58 -0.10
N GLU A 46 8.84 -5.64 -0.16
CA GLU A 46 10.23 -5.92 0.23
C GLU A 46 10.35 -6.09 1.76
N ASN A 47 11.24 -6.98 2.18
CA ASN A 47 11.52 -7.29 3.59
C ASN A 47 10.27 -7.77 4.36
N SER A 48 9.30 -8.38 3.67
CA SER A 48 8.19 -9.11 4.28
C SER A 48 8.53 -10.58 4.38
N GLU A 49 8.27 -11.20 5.54
CA GLU A 49 8.49 -12.64 5.78
C GLU A 49 7.63 -13.49 4.84
N ASN A 50 6.42 -13.04 4.54
CA ASN A 50 5.44 -13.80 3.75
C ASN A 50 5.61 -13.63 2.23
N GLN A 51 6.54 -12.76 1.78
CA GLN A 51 6.74 -12.41 0.36
C GLN A 51 5.45 -12.20 -0.44
N ASP A 52 4.44 -11.58 0.19
CA ASP A 52 3.14 -11.35 -0.45
C ASP A 52 3.31 -10.63 -1.79
N SER A 53 2.66 -11.18 -2.82
CA SER A 53 2.69 -10.68 -4.19
C SER A 53 1.28 -10.39 -4.68
N PHE A 54 1.10 -9.22 -5.29
CA PHE A 54 -0.16 -8.74 -5.84
C PHE A 54 0.03 -8.43 -7.31
N ASN A 55 -0.76 -9.03 -8.19
CA ASN A 55 -0.64 -8.84 -9.62
C ASN A 55 -1.59 -7.76 -10.13
N THR A 56 -1.17 -7.00 -11.13
CA THR A 56 -2.04 -6.06 -11.83
C THR A 56 -3.01 -6.77 -12.77
N ASP A 57 -4.25 -6.29 -12.80
CA ASP A 57 -5.31 -6.72 -13.71
C ASP A 57 -5.13 -6.15 -15.13
N PHE A 58 -6.10 -6.38 -16.01
CA PHE A 58 -6.10 -5.85 -17.39
C PHE A 58 -6.05 -4.31 -17.47
N GLU A 59 -6.52 -3.62 -16.43
CA GLU A 59 -6.45 -2.16 -16.30
C GLU A 59 -5.14 -1.68 -15.68
N GLY A 60 -4.18 -2.59 -15.49
CA GLY A 60 -2.88 -2.33 -14.89
C GLY A 60 -2.98 -1.99 -13.40
N GLU A 61 -4.08 -2.37 -12.74
CA GLU A 61 -4.40 -1.99 -11.37
C GLU A 61 -4.31 -3.17 -10.41
N THR A 62 -3.90 -2.91 -9.19
CA THR A 62 -3.91 -3.89 -8.09
C THR A 62 -4.16 -3.20 -6.76
N LYS A 63 -4.70 -3.93 -5.79
CA LYS A 63 -4.87 -3.48 -4.41
C LYS A 63 -3.88 -4.22 -3.54
N ILE A 64 -2.93 -3.49 -2.96
CA ILE A 64 -1.94 -4.05 -2.06
C ILE A 64 -2.38 -3.88 -0.62
N LYS A 65 -2.26 -4.94 0.17
CA LYS A 65 -2.37 -4.87 1.63
C LYS A 65 -0.97 -4.82 2.21
N ILE A 66 -0.50 -3.62 2.57
CA ILE A 66 0.87 -3.43 3.05
C ILE A 66 0.89 -3.22 4.57
N PRO A 67 1.73 -3.94 5.33
CA PRO A 67 1.91 -3.68 6.76
C PRO A 67 2.39 -2.25 7.01
N LYS A 68 1.94 -1.63 8.11
CA LYS A 68 2.28 -0.23 8.45
C LYS A 68 3.78 0.00 8.71
N ASP A 69 4.53 -1.05 9.08
CA ASP A 69 5.99 -1.00 9.29
C ASP A 69 6.80 -1.15 7.99
N LYS A 70 6.17 -1.54 6.87
CA LYS A 70 6.82 -1.65 5.56
C LYS A 70 6.56 -0.41 4.73
N ASP A 71 7.54 0.00 3.92
CA ASP A 71 7.44 1.20 3.11
C ASP A 71 8.02 1.03 1.70
N LEU A 72 8.35 -0.19 1.28
CA LEU A 72 9.01 -0.46 0.01
C LEU A 72 8.37 -1.63 -0.69
N VAL A 73 8.01 -1.42 -1.96
CA VAL A 73 7.52 -2.48 -2.84
C VAL A 73 8.40 -2.57 -4.08
N ARG A 74 8.53 -3.79 -4.58
CA ARG A 74 9.25 -4.13 -5.80
C ARG A 74 8.24 -4.51 -6.87
N LEU A 75 8.31 -3.86 -8.02
CA LEU A 75 7.57 -4.24 -9.21
C LEU A 75 8.43 -5.19 -10.05
N SER A 76 7.84 -6.33 -10.42
CA SER A 76 8.43 -7.35 -11.27
C SER A 76 7.54 -7.56 -12.49
N PHE A 77 8.11 -7.42 -13.67
CA PHE A 77 7.46 -7.58 -14.97
C PHE A 77 8.55 -8.00 -15.98
N LEU A 78 8.19 -8.19 -17.26
CA LEU A 78 9.16 -8.41 -18.32
C LEU A 78 10.00 -7.15 -18.54
N GLY A 79 11.08 -7.01 -17.78
CA GLY A 79 11.94 -5.85 -17.81
C GLY A 79 12.74 -5.63 -16.51
N PRO A 80 13.29 -4.42 -16.33
CA PRO A 80 14.09 -4.06 -15.17
C PRO A 80 13.27 -4.06 -13.87
N ILE A 81 13.91 -4.39 -12.76
CA ILE A 81 13.30 -4.34 -11.43
C ILE A 81 13.11 -2.87 -11.02
N VAL A 82 11.89 -2.53 -10.57
CA VAL A 82 11.55 -1.17 -10.13
C VAL A 82 11.17 -1.19 -8.66
N ARG A 83 11.76 -0.29 -7.87
CA ARG A 83 11.41 -0.10 -6.47
C ARG A 83 10.61 1.17 -6.26
N VAL A 84 9.51 1.06 -5.52
CA VAL A 84 8.60 2.16 -5.21
C VAL A 84 8.43 2.27 -3.71
N LYS A 85 8.74 3.44 -3.15
CA LYS A 85 8.58 3.71 -1.72
C LYS A 85 7.15 4.19 -1.43
N ILE A 86 6.48 3.60 -0.46
CA ILE A 86 5.18 4.03 0.04
C ILE A 86 5.36 5.29 0.89
N LEU A 87 4.63 6.35 0.55
CA LEU A 87 4.71 7.65 1.23
C LEU A 87 3.40 7.92 1.95
N ARG A 88 3.32 7.51 3.22
CA ARG A 88 2.11 7.68 4.04
C ARG A 88 1.85 9.16 4.39
N PRO A 89 0.59 9.60 4.48
CA PRO A 89 -0.62 8.85 4.12
C PRO A 89 -0.77 8.72 2.59
N VAL A 90 -1.23 7.56 2.10
CA VAL A 90 -1.47 7.32 0.67
C VAL A 90 -2.52 6.24 0.52
N ASP A 91 -3.47 6.43 -0.39
CA ASP A 91 -4.48 5.43 -0.74
C ASP A 91 -4.35 4.98 -2.21
N SER A 92 -3.63 5.74 -3.03
CA SER A 92 -3.35 5.35 -4.41
C SER A 92 -1.98 5.82 -4.92
N ILE A 93 -1.35 4.96 -5.72
CA ILE A 93 -0.08 5.22 -6.40
C ILE A 93 -0.22 4.89 -7.88
N ILE A 94 0.13 5.84 -8.74
CA ILE A 94 0.25 5.62 -10.19
C ILE A 94 1.73 5.63 -10.56
N VAL A 95 2.23 4.48 -11.00
CA VAL A 95 3.61 4.29 -11.43
C VAL A 95 3.66 4.31 -12.95
N ASN A 96 4.27 5.36 -13.50
CA ASN A 96 4.51 5.49 -14.92
C ASN A 96 5.97 5.16 -15.22
N LEU A 97 6.18 4.02 -15.87
CA LEU A 97 7.50 3.47 -16.18
C LEU A 97 8.20 4.25 -17.29
N ASP A 98 7.45 4.78 -18.28
CA ASP A 98 7.99 5.60 -19.37
C ASP A 98 8.73 6.84 -18.86
N THR A 99 8.07 7.55 -17.94
CA THR A 99 8.58 8.79 -17.35
C THR A 99 9.39 8.54 -16.08
N LYS A 100 9.53 7.28 -15.67
CA LYS A 100 10.22 6.82 -14.45
C LYS A 100 9.72 7.56 -13.21
N LYS A 101 8.40 7.73 -13.07
CA LYS A 101 7.79 8.51 -11.99
C LYS A 101 6.66 7.75 -11.31
N ALA A 102 6.57 7.92 -9.99
CA ALA A 102 5.42 7.52 -9.18
C ALA A 102 4.68 8.76 -8.68
N HIS A 103 3.36 8.76 -8.84
CA HIS A 103 2.45 9.80 -8.39
C HIS A 103 1.63 9.26 -7.23
N TYR A 104 1.61 9.98 -6.12
CA TYR A 104 0.98 9.56 -4.88
C TYR A 104 -0.27 10.39 -4.64
N TYR A 105 -1.34 9.73 -4.25
CA TYR A 105 -2.66 10.31 -4.01
C TYR A 105 -3.17 9.92 -2.62
N PHE A 106 -3.94 10.82 -2.04
CA PHE A 106 -4.68 10.58 -0.82
C PHE A 106 -6.02 11.30 -0.91
N GLN A 107 -7.11 10.58 -0.68
CA GLN A 107 -8.49 11.06 -0.77
C GLN A 107 -8.77 11.75 -2.11
N GLY A 108 -8.29 11.15 -3.22
CA GLY A 108 -8.43 11.67 -4.58
C GLY A 108 -7.53 12.88 -4.92
N LYS A 109 -6.80 13.45 -3.95
CA LYS A 109 -5.89 14.57 -4.19
C LYS A 109 -4.47 14.08 -4.43
N ARG A 110 -3.82 14.62 -5.45
CA ARG A 110 -2.41 14.34 -5.74
C ARG A 110 -1.53 15.00 -4.69
N MET A 111 -0.78 14.20 -3.92
CA MET A 111 0.12 14.73 -2.89
C MET A 111 1.53 14.99 -3.39
N LYS A 112 2.12 14.01 -4.09
CA LYS A 112 3.54 14.05 -4.43
C LYS A 112 3.86 13.31 -5.73
N LYS A 113 5.00 13.67 -6.32
CA LYS A 113 5.62 13.00 -7.45
C LYS A 113 7.04 12.64 -7.08
N ARG A 114 7.48 11.41 -7.33
CA ARG A 114 8.87 10.97 -7.14
C ARG A 114 9.40 10.27 -8.38
N LYS A 115 10.70 10.45 -8.65
CA LYS A 115 11.42 9.63 -9.61
C LYS A 115 11.63 8.23 -9.00
N ILE A 116 11.41 7.18 -9.78
CA ILE A 116 11.63 5.79 -9.35
C ILE A 116 12.99 5.30 -9.86
N LYS A 117 13.60 4.40 -9.10
CA LYS A 117 14.89 3.79 -9.45
C LYS A 117 14.64 2.44 -10.12
N PHE A 118 15.36 2.23 -11.21
CA PHE A 118 15.41 0.97 -11.95
C PHE A 118 16.73 0.29 -11.59
N SER A 119 16.70 -1.02 -11.40
CA SER A 119 17.90 -1.83 -11.17
C SER A 119 17.79 -3.11 -12.00
N GLY A 120 18.86 -3.48 -12.70
CA GLY A 120 18.92 -4.67 -13.56
C GLY A 120 19.00 -4.30 -15.04
N TYR A 121 20.08 -4.77 -15.66
CA TYR A 121 20.29 -5.08 -17.07
C TYR A 121 21.06 -6.38 -17.11
#